data_AF-A0A534PII2-F1
#
_entry.id   AF-A0A534PII2-F1
#
_cell.length_a   1.000
_cell.length_b   1.000
_cell.length_c   1.000
_cell.angle_alpha   90.00
_cell.angle_beta   90.00
_cell.angle_gamma   90.00
#
_symmetry.space_group_name_H-M   'P 1'
#
loop_
_entity.id
_entity.type
_entity.pdbx_description
1 polymer ?
#
loop_
_entity_poly.entity_id
_entity_poly.type
_entity_poly.pdbx_seq_one_letter_code
_entity_poly.pdbx_strand_id
1 'polypeptide(L)'
;MQQRPNQVLVIDDDEAAREILVELLGRIGFHAFAAPDGKAGLEWLAGAAAQPQAVLLDLRMPGLDGFEVLRAYRSEGGTAPVIALSAMDEKEAVVKAMRLGASDYLVKPIEPGELKEAIERCSASSRPPPSEDGPPPPSVPVLRAPAEGVSPVRVDSSRRGPPVDFIASSPAMLSIWEMVDRVAETDVPVLIRGESGVGKEGIARTVHERSQRRGKPFVKINCAALPSELLESELFGHERGAFTGATSEKPGKFELADKGTIFLDEIGEMHPALQAKLLQVLQDEEYYRVGGKRPLRADARVVVATNRVLEDEIARGNFREDLYYRLNVVSVLVPPLRDRKEDIPGLIEHFRRKYGSKYRQGALQFSDEVIRRLLDYDYPGNVRELENLVRRLVVLRDEKYVLDELAAAIARRPAMQTPLATGSAGGTLPPANQGLQQHPAPPQPVVAPVVPMAETVSLKDIARQAAMRAEREAISAMLARTNWNKRKAAGRLQISYKALLYKIKDCGLTDPRITAGMPENLPGPIGIVADGSSTA
;
A
#
# COMPACT_ATOMS: atom_id res chain seq x y z
N MET A 1 41.08 -5.90 19.20
CA MET A 1 40.61 -4.50 19.14
C MET A 1 39.79 -4.23 20.38
N GLN A 2 40.15 -3.22 21.16
CA GLN A 2 39.59 -2.92 22.49
C GLN A 2 38.06 -2.78 22.42
N GLN A 3 37.36 -3.53 23.27
CA GLN A 3 35.90 -3.49 23.44
C GLN A 3 35.51 -2.06 23.83
N ARG A 4 34.80 -1.34 22.95
CA ARG A 4 34.19 -0.06 23.30
C ARG A 4 33.15 -0.34 24.39
N PRO A 5 33.17 0.38 25.51
CA PRO A 5 32.27 0.07 26.62
C PRO A 5 30.83 0.27 26.15
N ASN A 6 29.95 -0.71 26.40
CA ASN A 6 28.52 -0.69 26.08
C ASN A 6 27.76 0.37 26.90
N GLN A 7 28.28 1.59 27.00
CA GLN A 7 27.76 2.65 27.86
C GLN A 7 26.89 3.59 27.04
N VAL A 8 25.68 3.85 27.53
CA VAL A 8 24.74 4.81 26.92
C VAL A 8 24.36 5.83 27.98
N LEU A 9 24.43 7.11 27.66
CA LEU A 9 23.95 8.17 28.55
C LEU A 9 22.51 8.52 28.16
N VAL A 10 21.62 8.63 29.13
CA VAL A 10 20.24 9.09 28.98
C VAL A 10 20.10 10.44 29.68
N ILE A 11 19.71 11.47 28.94
CA ILE A 11 19.46 12.82 29.44
C ILE A 11 17.97 13.11 29.21
N ASP A 12 17.21 13.14 30.31
CA ASP A 12 15.75 13.26 30.29
C ASP A 12 15.29 13.83 31.64
N ASP A 13 14.45 14.87 31.64
CA ASP A 13 13.96 15.50 32.88
C ASP A 13 12.84 14.70 33.54
N ASP A 14 12.10 13.92 32.76
CA ASP A 14 11.07 13.02 33.27
C ASP A 14 11.71 11.78 33.91
N GLU A 15 11.61 11.71 35.25
CA GLU A 15 12.12 10.60 36.05
C GLU A 15 11.53 9.25 35.62
N ALA A 16 10.23 9.19 35.29
CA ALA A 16 9.58 7.96 34.87
C ALA A 16 10.07 7.51 33.48
N ALA A 17 10.23 8.46 32.54
CA ALA A 17 10.77 8.15 31.22
C ALA A 17 12.24 7.69 31.29
N ARG A 18 13.04 8.32 32.14
CA ARG A 18 14.44 7.98 32.37
C ARG A 18 14.60 6.58 32.97
N GLU A 19 13.80 6.22 33.98
CA GLU A 19 13.79 4.87 34.57
C GLU A 19 13.44 3.80 33.54
N ILE A 20 12.41 4.04 32.72
CA ILE A 20 12.01 3.13 31.64
C ILE A 20 13.16 2.94 30.65
N LEU A 21 13.79 4.02 30.20
CA LEU A 21 14.90 3.95 29.24
C LEU A 21 16.12 3.22 29.82
N VAL A 22 16.46 3.45 31.07
CA VAL A 22 17.53 2.74 31.78
C VAL A 22 17.24 1.24 31.87
N GLU A 23 16.01 0.86 32.24
CA GLU A 23 15.60 -0.54 32.30
C GLU A 23 15.64 -1.21 30.91
N LEU A 24 15.13 -0.52 29.89
CA LEU A 24 15.14 -0.99 28.51
C LEU A 24 16.57 -1.24 28.01
N LEU A 25 17.47 -0.27 28.21
CA LEU A 25 18.89 -0.37 27.86
C LEU A 25 19.59 -1.52 28.59
N GLY A 26 19.27 -1.74 29.87
CA GLY A 26 19.78 -2.87 30.64
C GLY A 26 19.37 -4.22 30.04
N ARG A 27 18.09 -4.35 29.62
CA ARG A 27 17.57 -5.58 28.97
C ARG A 27 18.21 -5.86 27.62
N ILE A 28 18.62 -4.84 26.87
CA ILE A 28 19.29 -4.99 25.58
C ILE A 28 20.83 -5.09 25.67
N GLY A 29 21.40 -5.12 26.89
CA GLY A 29 22.81 -5.40 27.14
C GLY A 29 23.73 -4.16 27.18
N PHE A 30 23.15 -2.97 27.37
CA PHE A 30 23.89 -1.72 27.57
C PHE A 30 23.89 -1.30 29.04
N HIS A 31 24.98 -0.69 29.47
CA HIS A 31 25.09 -0.04 30.76
C HIS A 31 24.64 1.42 30.63
N ALA A 32 23.44 1.72 31.12
CA ALA A 32 22.87 3.06 31.04
C ALA A 32 23.35 3.95 32.21
N PHE A 33 23.71 5.18 31.91
CA PHE A 33 23.86 6.27 32.87
C PHE A 33 22.71 7.25 32.66
N ALA A 34 22.26 7.89 33.73
CA ALA A 34 21.10 8.76 33.72
C ALA A 34 21.48 10.15 34.24
N ALA A 35 21.11 11.20 33.50
CA ALA A 35 21.24 12.59 33.90
C ALA A 35 19.84 13.24 33.91
N PRO A 36 19.47 13.96 34.98
CA PRO A 36 18.14 14.53 35.14
C PRO A 36 17.92 15.85 34.40
N ASP A 37 18.98 16.45 33.87
CA ASP A 37 18.89 17.69 33.10
C ASP A 37 20.09 17.82 32.14
N GLY A 38 19.98 18.77 31.21
CA GLY A 38 21.01 19.04 30.22
C GLY A 38 22.37 19.42 30.80
N LYS A 39 22.40 20.07 31.97
CA LYS A 39 23.63 20.54 32.60
C LYS A 39 24.40 19.39 33.24
N ALA A 40 23.71 18.55 34.01
CA ALA A 40 24.23 17.30 34.55
C ALA A 40 24.70 16.35 33.43
N GLY A 41 23.99 16.33 32.30
CA GLY A 41 24.37 15.56 31.12
C GLY A 41 25.71 16.03 30.50
N LEU A 42 25.89 17.35 30.34
CA LEU A 42 27.15 17.92 29.83
C LEU A 42 28.30 17.75 30.82
N GLU A 43 28.07 17.95 32.11
CA GLU A 43 29.09 17.73 33.16
C GLU A 43 29.55 16.26 33.18
N TRP A 44 28.62 15.32 33.02
CA TRP A 44 28.96 13.90 32.91
C TRP A 44 29.79 13.62 31.65
N LEU A 45 29.40 14.18 30.50
CA LEU A 45 30.13 14.01 29.24
C LEU A 45 31.54 14.60 29.28
N ALA A 46 31.73 15.71 29.99
CA ALA A 46 33.03 16.35 30.20
C ALA A 46 33.92 15.57 31.19
N GLY A 47 33.32 14.97 32.23
CA GLY A 47 34.03 14.20 33.26
C GLY A 47 34.27 12.71 32.92
N ALA A 48 33.64 12.18 31.87
CA ALA A 48 33.71 10.76 31.53
C ALA A 48 35.10 10.36 31.00
N ALA A 49 35.72 9.36 31.63
CA ALA A 49 37.03 8.82 31.22
C ALA A 49 37.01 8.16 29.83
N ALA A 50 35.84 7.73 29.36
CA ALA A 50 35.62 7.22 28.00
C ALA A 50 34.27 7.75 27.48
N GLN A 51 34.21 8.10 26.20
CA GLN A 51 32.96 8.58 25.60
C GLN A 51 31.92 7.44 25.53
N PRO A 52 30.64 7.74 25.80
CA PRO A 52 29.58 6.76 25.67
C PRO A 52 29.40 6.34 24.21
N GLN A 53 28.89 5.14 24.00
CA GLN A 53 28.59 4.61 22.67
C GLN A 53 27.44 5.36 22.01
N ALA A 54 26.49 5.89 22.79
CA ALA A 54 25.44 6.79 22.34
C ALA A 54 24.96 7.67 23.50
N VAL A 55 24.42 8.84 23.16
CA VAL A 55 23.70 9.72 24.09
C VAL A 55 22.24 9.79 23.64
N LEU A 56 21.31 9.38 24.49
CA LEU A 56 19.88 9.61 24.30
C LEU A 56 19.53 10.95 24.95
N LEU A 57 18.97 11.88 24.20
CA LEU A 57 18.74 13.25 24.65
C LEU A 57 17.30 13.67 24.41
N ASP A 58 16.53 13.95 25.46
CA ASP A 58 15.24 14.58 25.31
C ASP A 58 15.40 16.00 24.74
N LEU A 59 14.62 16.31 23.70
CA LEU A 59 14.56 17.62 23.07
C LEU A 59 13.66 18.61 23.81
N ARG A 60 12.91 18.20 24.83
CA ARG A 60 12.09 19.11 25.62
C ARG A 60 12.39 18.93 27.11
N MET A 61 13.36 19.69 27.61
CA MET A 61 13.71 19.74 29.03
C MET A 61 13.63 21.18 29.57
N PRO A 62 13.23 21.39 30.83
CA PRO A 62 13.26 22.69 31.48
C PRO A 62 14.69 23.16 31.75
N GLY A 63 14.93 24.47 31.63
CA GLY A 63 16.26 25.05 31.79
C GLY A 63 17.04 25.01 30.48
N LEU A 64 18.11 24.19 30.42
CA LEU A 64 18.92 24.04 29.22
C LEU A 64 18.24 23.05 28.26
N ASP A 65 17.68 23.57 27.17
CA ASP A 65 16.90 22.81 26.20
C ASP A 65 17.78 21.76 25.48
N GLY A 66 17.21 20.63 25.07
CA GLY A 66 17.94 19.55 24.40
C GLY A 66 18.64 19.99 23.10
N PHE A 67 18.09 20.98 22.40
CA PHE A 67 18.77 21.59 21.25
C PHE A 67 20.03 22.39 21.65
N GLU A 68 20.00 23.03 22.81
CA GLU A 68 21.13 23.80 23.36
C GLU A 68 22.21 22.85 23.88
N VAL A 69 21.82 21.77 24.56
CA VAL A 69 22.71 20.68 24.97
C VAL A 69 23.44 20.09 23.77
N LEU A 70 22.70 19.74 22.70
CA LEU A 70 23.29 19.18 21.48
C LEU A 70 24.28 20.15 20.83
N ARG A 71 23.93 21.44 20.76
CA ARG A 71 24.82 22.47 20.20
C ARG A 71 26.09 22.63 21.03
N ALA A 72 25.96 22.76 22.36
CA ALA A 72 27.08 22.90 23.28
C ALA A 72 28.03 21.70 23.17
N TYR A 73 27.47 20.49 23.23
CA TYR A 73 28.22 19.24 23.12
C TYR A 73 29.02 19.14 21.81
N ARG A 74 28.43 19.53 20.68
CA ARG A 74 29.13 19.53 19.39
C ARG A 74 30.18 20.63 19.28
N SER A 75 29.92 21.82 19.83
CA SER A 75 30.90 22.93 19.83
C SER A 75 32.14 22.65 20.68
N GLU A 76 31.99 21.83 21.73
CA GLU A 76 33.09 21.38 22.59
C GLU A 76 33.86 20.18 22.00
N GLY A 77 33.54 19.77 20.77
CA GLY A 77 34.22 18.68 20.07
C GLY A 77 33.71 17.29 20.43
N GLY A 78 32.51 17.17 21.01
CA GLY A 78 31.89 15.89 21.34
C GLY A 78 31.70 14.99 20.12
N THR A 79 32.25 13.78 20.15
CA THR A 79 32.25 12.83 19.03
C THR A 79 31.27 11.66 19.18
N ALA A 80 30.66 11.48 20.36
CA ALA A 80 29.68 10.42 20.56
C ALA A 80 28.42 10.70 19.71
N PRO A 81 27.76 9.67 19.17
CA PRO A 81 26.51 9.86 18.46
C PRO A 81 25.40 10.25 19.43
N VAL A 82 24.59 11.23 19.04
CA VAL A 82 23.46 11.72 19.85
C VAL A 82 22.16 11.32 19.17
N ILE A 83 21.31 10.59 19.88
CA ILE A 83 19.98 10.19 19.43
C ILE A 83 18.98 11.10 20.16
N ALA A 84 18.30 11.95 19.40
CA ALA A 84 17.35 12.89 19.95
C ALA A 84 15.99 12.20 20.22
N LEU A 85 15.39 12.45 21.39
CA LEU A 85 14.10 11.91 21.82
C LEU A 85 13.05 13.03 21.87
N SER A 86 11.81 12.75 21.48
CA SER A 86 10.72 13.73 21.50
C SER A 86 9.36 13.11 21.76
N ALA A 87 8.44 13.83 22.41
CA ALA A 87 7.12 13.34 22.79
C ALA A 87 6.02 13.43 21.70
N MET A 88 6.23 14.12 20.56
CA MET A 88 5.28 14.15 19.41
C MET A 88 5.99 14.51 18.08
N ASP A 89 5.32 14.18 16.96
CA ASP A 89 5.77 14.17 15.55
C ASP A 89 5.95 15.57 14.91
N GLU A 90 6.66 16.47 15.60
CA GLU A 90 7.02 17.79 15.08
C GLU A 90 8.17 17.65 14.07
N LYS A 91 7.83 17.59 12.78
CA LYS A 91 8.79 17.49 11.66
C LYS A 91 9.89 18.56 11.69
N GLU A 92 9.59 19.74 12.24
CA GLU A 92 10.56 20.83 12.40
C GLU A 92 11.62 20.51 13.45
N ALA A 93 11.25 19.84 14.55
CA ALA A 93 12.16 19.43 15.61
C ALA A 93 13.19 18.40 15.10
N VAL A 94 12.76 17.46 14.26
CA VAL A 94 13.64 16.45 13.63
C VAL A 94 14.68 17.12 12.74
N VAL A 95 14.24 18.01 11.85
CA VAL A 95 15.14 18.72 10.93
C VAL A 95 16.12 19.61 11.71
N LYS A 96 15.65 20.26 12.78
CA LYS A 96 16.50 21.09 13.65
C LYS A 96 17.53 20.24 14.40
N ALA A 97 17.15 19.09 14.95
CA ALA A 97 18.05 18.19 15.67
C ALA A 97 19.15 17.63 14.74
N MET A 98 18.78 17.16 13.54
CA MET A 98 19.75 16.65 12.57
C MET A 98 20.73 17.72 12.09
N ARG A 99 20.25 18.96 11.85
CA ARG A 99 21.12 20.10 11.49
C ARG A 99 22.11 20.47 12.59
N LEU A 100 21.73 20.28 13.86
CA LEU A 100 22.60 20.54 15.01
C LEU A 100 23.55 19.37 15.32
N GLY A 101 23.52 18.31 14.52
CA GLY A 101 24.46 17.19 14.62
C GLY A 101 23.94 16.01 15.44
N ALA A 102 22.63 15.84 15.60
CA ALA A 102 22.07 14.56 16.03
C ALA A 102 22.36 13.49 14.97
N SER A 103 22.67 12.29 15.42
CA SER A 103 22.99 11.13 14.58
C SER A 103 21.73 10.35 14.19
N ASP A 104 20.73 10.35 15.06
CA ASP A 104 19.42 9.76 14.81
C ASP A 104 18.35 10.46 15.66
N TYR A 105 17.09 10.10 15.46
CA TYR A 105 15.94 10.67 16.16
C TYR A 105 14.89 9.59 16.44
N LEU A 106 14.32 9.58 17.63
CA LEU A 106 13.28 8.64 18.08
C LEU A 106 12.09 9.38 18.70
N VAL A 107 10.89 8.85 18.49
CA VAL A 107 9.64 9.39 19.04
C VAL A 107 9.20 8.55 20.25
N LYS A 108 8.86 9.20 21.36
CA LYS A 108 8.25 8.57 22.54
C LYS A 108 6.76 8.28 22.24
N PRO A 109 6.22 7.09 22.57
CA PRO A 109 6.84 6.00 23.33
C PRO A 109 7.80 5.15 22.49
N ILE A 110 9.00 4.92 23.01
CA ILE A 110 10.09 4.25 22.29
C ILE A 110 9.99 2.73 22.49
N GLU A 111 9.95 1.98 21.39
CA GLU A 111 9.98 0.52 21.46
C GLU A 111 11.40 -0.02 21.64
N PRO A 112 11.61 -1.14 22.38
CA PRO A 112 12.95 -1.66 22.67
C PRO A 112 13.75 -2.06 21.42
N GLY A 113 13.05 -2.46 20.35
CA GLY A 113 13.67 -2.82 19.07
C GLY A 113 14.19 -1.60 18.32
N GLU A 114 13.38 -0.54 18.28
CA GLU A 114 13.72 0.73 17.63
C GLU A 114 14.92 1.40 18.30
N LEU A 115 14.97 1.37 19.64
CA LEU A 115 16.09 1.90 20.41
C LEU A 115 17.41 1.16 20.11
N LYS A 116 17.36 -0.18 20.06
CA LYS A 116 18.52 -1.01 19.76
C LYS A 116 19.04 -0.75 18.33
N GLU A 117 18.14 -0.71 17.36
CA GLU A 117 18.49 -0.45 15.96
C GLU A 117 19.12 0.94 15.78
N ALA A 118 18.60 1.98 16.45
CA ALA A 118 19.14 3.33 16.40
C ALA A 118 20.57 3.41 16.97
N ILE A 119 20.83 2.76 18.12
CA ILE A 119 22.16 2.71 18.74
C ILE A 119 23.15 1.94 17.84
N GLU A 120 22.73 0.80 17.26
CA GLU A 120 23.58 0.01 16.35
C GLU A 120 23.90 0.76 15.06
N ARG A 121 22.91 1.43 14.45
CA ARG A 121 23.06 2.26 13.23
C ARG A 121 24.05 3.42 13.44
N CYS A 122 23.96 4.07 14.60
CA CYS A 122 24.87 5.13 14.99
C CYS A 122 26.31 4.62 15.22
N SER A 123 26.45 3.43 15.81
CA SER A 123 27.76 2.83 16.08
C SER A 123 28.51 2.39 14.81
N ALA A 124 27.78 2.02 13.75
CA ALA A 124 28.35 1.63 12.45
C ALA A 124 28.81 2.83 11.59
N SER A 125 28.28 4.04 11.84
CA SER A 125 28.52 5.25 11.04
C SER A 125 29.63 6.16 11.59
N SER A 126 30.45 5.70 12.54
CA SER A 126 31.58 6.46 13.08
C SER A 126 32.75 6.52 12.09
N ARG A 127 32.59 7.31 11.02
CA ARG A 127 33.68 7.89 10.23
C ARG A 127 33.33 9.37 9.98
N PRO A 128 34.18 10.32 10.39
CA PRO A 128 33.82 11.74 10.32
C PRO A 128 33.72 12.21 8.85
N PRO A 129 32.89 13.22 8.56
CA PRO A 129 32.80 13.81 7.22
C PRO A 129 34.11 14.53 6.85
N PRO A 130 34.50 14.56 5.57
CA PRO A 130 35.68 15.30 5.13
C PRO A 130 35.39 16.80 5.19
N SER A 131 36.27 17.54 5.86
CA SER A 131 36.30 19.01 5.84
C SER A 131 36.86 19.50 4.51
N GLU A 132 36.09 20.36 3.84
CA GLU A 132 36.55 21.21 2.74
C GLU A 132 37.51 22.27 3.31
N ASP A 133 38.82 22.09 3.12
CA ASP A 133 39.84 23.15 2.93
C ASP A 133 41.25 22.57 3.10
N GLY A 134 41.97 22.38 2.00
CA GLY A 134 43.40 22.01 2.00
C GLY A 134 43.91 21.58 0.61
N PRO A 135 45.08 22.06 0.14
CA PRO A 135 45.55 21.85 -1.22
C PRO A 135 46.12 20.43 -1.42
N PRO A 136 46.15 19.88 -2.65
CA PRO A 136 46.60 18.51 -2.88
C PRO A 136 48.13 18.44 -3.00
N PRO A 137 48.76 17.36 -2.52
CA PRO A 137 50.04 16.92 -3.08
C PRO A 137 50.02 15.40 -3.38
N PRO A 138 51.06 14.84 -4.05
CA PRO A 138 50.99 14.60 -5.49
C PRO A 138 51.02 13.10 -5.84
N SER A 139 50.73 12.84 -7.10
CA SER A 139 50.96 11.60 -7.83
C SER A 139 52.38 11.04 -7.67
N VAL A 140 52.50 9.73 -7.45
CA VAL A 140 53.55 8.93 -8.10
C VAL A 140 53.11 7.46 -8.30
N PRO A 141 53.47 6.84 -9.44
CA PRO A 141 53.00 5.54 -9.90
C PRO A 141 54.00 4.43 -9.54
N VAL A 142 53.55 3.17 -9.44
CA VAL A 142 54.44 2.01 -9.59
C VAL A 142 53.79 0.95 -10.48
N LEU A 143 54.63 0.43 -11.37
CA LEU A 143 54.38 -0.22 -12.63
C LEU A 143 54.66 -1.74 -12.52
N ARG A 144 53.72 -2.57 -13.04
CA ARG A 144 53.88 -3.92 -13.67
C ARG A 144 54.50 -5.06 -12.82
N ALA A 145 54.22 -6.35 -13.04
CA ALA A 145 54.00 -7.13 -14.28
C ALA A 145 53.25 -8.48 -14.00
N PRO A 146 53.16 -9.48 -14.92
CA PRO A 146 51.88 -9.93 -15.49
C PRO A 146 51.57 -11.45 -15.33
N ALA A 147 50.32 -11.87 -15.58
CA ALA A 147 50.01 -13.18 -16.19
C ALA A 147 48.51 -13.30 -16.55
N GLU A 148 48.25 -13.28 -17.86
CA GLU A 148 47.34 -14.17 -18.60
C GLU A 148 45.89 -14.41 -18.12
N GLY A 149 44.96 -13.74 -18.82
CA GLY A 149 44.09 -14.47 -19.74
C GLY A 149 42.82 -15.13 -19.18
N VAL A 150 41.80 -14.32 -18.88
CA VAL A 150 40.41 -14.53 -19.36
C VAL A 150 39.77 -13.15 -19.39
N SER A 151 39.15 -12.76 -20.51
CA SER A 151 38.31 -11.56 -20.58
C SER A 151 36.93 -11.87 -20.00
N PRO A 152 36.48 -11.24 -18.90
CA PRO A 152 35.07 -10.98 -18.72
C PRO A 152 34.78 -9.55 -19.18
N VAL A 153 33.69 -9.46 -19.94
CA VAL A 153 32.91 -8.26 -20.21
C VAL A 153 33.01 -7.28 -19.04
N ARG A 154 33.44 -6.05 -19.32
CA ARG A 154 33.46 -4.95 -18.35
C ARG A 154 32.03 -4.66 -17.92
N VAL A 155 31.61 -5.26 -16.82
CA VAL A 155 30.43 -4.81 -16.07
C VAL A 155 30.86 -3.53 -15.37
N ASP A 156 30.27 -2.43 -15.79
CA ASP A 156 30.38 -1.11 -15.18
C ASP A 156 30.17 -1.21 -13.65
N SER A 157 31.26 -1.03 -12.89
CA SER A 157 31.33 -1.15 -11.43
C SER A 157 30.64 -0.01 -10.67
N SER A 158 29.78 0.77 -11.35
CA SER A 158 29.05 1.91 -10.81
C SER A 158 27.64 1.57 -10.32
N ARG A 159 27.09 0.40 -10.67
CA ARG A 159 25.69 0.05 -10.37
C ARG A 159 25.58 -0.74 -9.06
N ARG A 160 25.02 -0.09 -8.04
CA ARG A 160 24.56 -0.78 -6.81
C ARG A 160 23.51 -1.82 -7.23
N GLY A 161 23.68 -3.10 -6.86
CA GLY A 161 22.68 -4.16 -7.10
C GLY A 161 21.29 -3.83 -6.53
N PRO A 162 20.24 -4.60 -6.86
CA PRO A 162 18.86 -4.33 -6.43
C PRO A 162 18.77 -4.12 -4.90
N PRO A 163 17.87 -3.23 -4.41
CA PRO A 163 17.63 -3.08 -2.98
C PRO A 163 17.36 -4.43 -2.31
N VAL A 164 17.66 -4.55 -1.01
CA VAL A 164 17.48 -5.80 -0.26
C VAL A 164 16.02 -6.30 -0.28
N ASP A 165 15.07 -5.39 -0.52
CA ASP A 165 13.64 -5.68 -0.62
C ASP A 165 13.17 -6.00 -2.06
N PHE A 166 14.02 -5.80 -3.06
CA PHE A 166 13.72 -6.10 -4.46
C PHE A 166 14.27 -7.48 -4.84
N ILE A 167 13.39 -8.47 -4.91
CA ILE A 167 13.76 -9.84 -5.24
C ILE A 167 13.66 -10.03 -6.76
N ALA A 168 14.80 -10.30 -7.37
CA ALA A 168 14.94 -10.57 -8.80
C ALA A 168 15.96 -11.68 -9.04
N SER A 169 15.47 -12.91 -9.09
CA SER A 169 16.20 -14.10 -9.50
C SER A 169 15.85 -14.49 -10.94
N SER A 170 14.62 -14.23 -11.38
CA SER A 170 14.15 -14.53 -12.73
C SER A 170 14.72 -13.54 -13.78
N PRO A 171 15.02 -14.00 -15.02
CA PRO A 171 15.50 -13.14 -16.09
C PRO A 171 14.57 -11.95 -16.40
N ALA A 172 13.26 -12.17 -16.29
CA ALA A 172 12.25 -11.14 -16.50
C ALA A 172 12.35 -10.04 -15.44
N MET A 173 12.49 -10.40 -14.16
CA MET A 173 12.65 -9.42 -13.08
C MET A 173 14.00 -8.70 -13.11
N LEU A 174 15.07 -9.38 -13.54
CA LEU A 174 16.38 -8.75 -13.76
C LEU A 174 16.31 -7.70 -14.89
N SER A 175 15.60 -8.00 -15.98
CA SER A 175 15.38 -7.04 -17.07
C SER A 175 14.57 -5.82 -16.60
N ILE A 176 13.55 -6.04 -15.77
CA ILE A 176 12.78 -4.96 -15.13
C ILE A 176 13.68 -4.13 -14.22
N TRP A 177 14.54 -4.77 -13.42
CA TRP A 177 15.50 -4.08 -12.57
C TRP A 177 16.42 -3.15 -13.35
N GLU A 178 17.02 -3.63 -14.45
CA GLU A 178 17.90 -2.81 -15.29
C GLU A 178 17.18 -1.60 -15.91
N MET A 179 15.92 -1.79 -16.31
CA MET A 179 15.09 -0.71 -16.81
C MET A 179 14.77 0.30 -15.71
N VAL A 180 14.37 -0.16 -14.53
CA VAL A 180 14.03 0.68 -13.37
C VAL A 180 15.24 1.49 -12.92
N ASP A 181 16.43 0.88 -12.82
CA ASP A 181 17.67 1.56 -12.40
C ASP A 181 18.04 2.69 -13.38
N ARG A 182 17.88 2.46 -14.69
CA ARG A 182 18.11 3.49 -15.72
C ARG A 182 17.08 4.62 -15.67
N VAL A 183 15.81 4.28 -15.49
CA VAL A 183 14.71 5.26 -15.55
C VAL A 183 14.63 6.08 -14.26
N ALA A 184 15.11 5.53 -13.14
CA ALA A 184 15.11 6.21 -11.85
C ALA A 184 15.88 7.55 -11.89
N GLU A 185 16.95 7.66 -12.68
CA GLU A 185 17.76 8.88 -12.83
C GLU A 185 17.04 10.05 -13.51
N THR A 186 15.93 9.79 -14.18
CA THR A 186 15.12 10.78 -14.91
C THR A 186 13.82 11.10 -14.15
N ASP A 187 13.16 12.22 -14.46
CA ASP A 187 11.87 12.60 -13.86
C ASP A 187 10.65 12.21 -14.71
N VAL A 188 10.83 11.39 -15.75
CA VAL A 188 9.72 10.99 -16.63
C VAL A 188 8.68 10.12 -15.89
N PRO A 189 7.40 10.21 -16.28
CA PRO A 189 6.37 9.31 -15.78
C PRO A 189 6.67 7.84 -16.08
N VAL A 190 6.36 6.97 -15.10
CA VAL A 190 6.54 5.52 -15.23
C VAL A 190 5.20 4.83 -15.03
N LEU A 191 4.76 4.06 -16.03
CA LEU A 191 3.55 3.25 -16.00
C LEU A 191 3.91 1.79 -15.70
N ILE A 192 3.49 1.29 -14.54
CA ILE A 192 3.72 -0.07 -14.09
C ILE A 192 2.45 -0.90 -14.32
N ARG A 193 2.54 -1.92 -15.18
CA ARG A 193 1.44 -2.81 -15.54
C ARG A 193 1.65 -4.19 -14.95
N GLY A 194 0.57 -4.91 -14.68
CA GLY A 194 0.61 -6.31 -14.27
C GLY A 194 -0.57 -6.68 -13.39
N GLU A 195 -0.78 -7.97 -13.18
CA GLU A 195 -1.90 -8.49 -12.40
C GLU A 195 -1.94 -7.94 -10.96
N SER A 196 -3.08 -8.12 -10.28
CA SER A 196 -3.18 -7.74 -8.87
C SER A 196 -2.18 -8.56 -8.03
N GLY A 197 -1.50 -7.91 -7.10
CA GLY A 197 -0.59 -8.57 -6.17
C GLY A 197 0.78 -8.97 -6.72
N VAL A 198 1.17 -8.57 -7.95
CA VAL A 198 2.51 -8.89 -8.52
C VAL A 198 3.67 -8.07 -7.93
N GLY A 199 3.41 -7.09 -7.07
CA GLY A 199 4.46 -6.25 -6.47
C GLY A 199 4.75 -4.93 -7.18
N LYS A 200 3.77 -4.38 -7.91
CA LYS A 200 3.87 -3.07 -8.60
C LYS A 200 4.31 -1.93 -7.65
N GLU A 201 3.79 -1.91 -6.43
CA GLU A 201 4.19 -0.94 -5.40
C GLU A 201 5.67 -1.06 -5.01
N GLY A 202 6.21 -2.28 -4.93
CA GLY A 202 7.62 -2.51 -4.66
C GLY A 202 8.50 -1.90 -5.74
N ILE A 203 8.13 -2.10 -7.01
CA ILE A 203 8.81 -1.47 -8.15
C ILE A 203 8.71 0.06 -8.08
N ALA A 204 7.53 0.62 -7.80
CA ALA A 204 7.34 2.07 -7.69
C ALA A 204 8.23 2.68 -6.59
N ARG A 205 8.32 1.99 -5.44
CA ARG A 205 9.20 2.38 -4.34
C ARG A 205 10.67 2.32 -4.75
N THR A 206 11.08 1.26 -5.46
CA THR A 206 12.44 1.13 -5.98
C THR A 206 12.80 2.24 -6.97
N VAL A 207 11.89 2.63 -7.87
CA VAL A 207 12.08 3.79 -8.76
C VAL A 207 12.36 5.06 -7.95
N HIS A 208 11.59 5.30 -6.88
CA HIS A 208 11.80 6.46 -6.02
C HIS A 208 13.14 6.41 -5.27
N GLU A 209 13.46 5.29 -4.61
CA GLU A 209 14.69 5.11 -3.83
C GLU A 209 15.97 5.23 -4.67
N ARG A 210 15.88 4.92 -5.97
CA ARG A 210 16.98 5.04 -6.93
C ARG A 210 17.05 6.39 -7.63
N SER A 211 16.03 7.22 -7.48
CA SER A 211 15.97 8.51 -8.16
C SER A 211 16.81 9.60 -7.49
N GLN A 212 16.96 10.72 -8.18
CA GLN A 212 17.51 11.96 -7.61
C GLN A 212 16.65 12.50 -6.44
N ARG A 213 15.37 12.09 -6.40
CA ARG A 213 14.39 12.44 -5.36
C ARG A 213 14.41 11.47 -4.17
N ARG A 214 15.42 10.59 -4.07
CA ARG A 214 15.61 9.72 -2.90
C ARG A 214 15.68 10.55 -1.61
N GLY A 215 15.00 10.09 -0.56
CA GLY A 215 14.91 10.81 0.72
C GLY A 215 13.93 11.99 0.71
N LYS A 216 13.23 12.25 -0.41
CA LYS A 216 12.07 13.13 -0.46
C LYS A 216 10.78 12.32 -0.21
N PRO A 217 9.61 12.97 -0.05
CA PRO A 217 8.37 12.24 0.20
C PRO A 217 8.02 11.27 -0.93
N PHE A 218 7.63 10.04 -0.55
CA PHE A 218 6.95 9.09 -1.43
C PHE A 218 5.50 8.99 -1.00
N VAL A 219 4.61 9.62 -1.75
CA VAL A 219 3.19 9.73 -1.40
C VAL A 219 2.38 8.74 -2.25
N LYS A 220 1.80 7.75 -1.58
CA LYS A 220 0.93 6.76 -2.22
C LYS A 220 -0.53 7.17 -2.12
N ILE A 221 -1.27 6.93 -3.19
CA ILE A 221 -2.73 6.97 -3.22
C ILE A 221 -3.26 5.81 -4.07
N ASN A 222 -4.33 5.16 -3.58
CA ASN A 222 -5.04 4.14 -4.34
C ASN A 222 -6.32 4.78 -4.90
N CYS A 223 -6.45 4.80 -6.23
CA CYS A 223 -7.55 5.46 -6.93
C CYS A 223 -8.89 4.68 -6.83
N ALA A 224 -8.87 3.39 -6.51
CA ALA A 224 -10.06 2.57 -6.32
C ALA A 224 -10.60 2.58 -4.89
N ALA A 225 -9.77 2.95 -3.90
CA ALA A 225 -10.12 2.86 -2.49
C ALA A 225 -11.10 3.96 -2.02
N LEU A 226 -11.22 5.06 -2.77
CA LEU A 226 -12.00 6.23 -2.39
C LEU A 226 -13.04 6.58 -3.46
N PRO A 227 -14.23 7.07 -3.06
CA PRO A 227 -15.15 7.73 -3.98
C PRO A 227 -14.48 8.90 -4.72
N SER A 228 -14.94 9.21 -5.94
CA SER A 228 -14.34 10.23 -6.81
C SER A 228 -14.22 11.61 -6.14
N GLU A 229 -15.26 12.06 -5.43
CA GLU A 229 -15.26 13.37 -4.75
C GLU A 229 -14.20 13.43 -3.62
N LEU A 230 -14.08 12.35 -2.85
CA LEU A 230 -13.07 12.26 -1.80
C LEU A 230 -11.66 12.09 -2.38
N LEU A 231 -11.53 11.36 -3.49
CA LEU A 231 -10.27 11.20 -4.20
C LEU A 231 -9.77 12.54 -4.74
N GLU A 232 -10.66 13.40 -5.25
CA GLU A 232 -10.32 14.75 -5.70
C GLU A 232 -9.74 15.59 -4.56
N SER A 233 -10.47 15.61 -3.44
CA SER A 233 -10.09 16.35 -2.23
C SER A 233 -8.79 15.84 -1.62
N GLU A 234 -8.54 14.52 -1.66
CA GLU A 234 -7.27 13.95 -1.24
C GLU A 234 -6.13 14.32 -2.20
N LEU A 235 -6.32 14.20 -3.52
CA LEU A 235 -5.26 14.50 -4.50
C LEU A 235 -4.84 15.97 -4.49
N PHE A 236 -5.81 16.86 -4.60
CA PHE A 236 -5.56 18.29 -4.85
C PHE A 236 -5.74 19.16 -3.61
N GLY A 237 -6.31 18.63 -2.52
CA GLY A 237 -6.63 19.43 -1.33
C GLY A 237 -7.89 20.26 -1.53
N HIS A 238 -8.35 20.90 -0.46
CA HIS A 238 -9.53 21.76 -0.51
C HIS A 238 -9.38 23.01 0.36
N GLU A 239 -10.05 24.08 -0.04
CA GLU A 239 -10.23 25.27 0.79
C GLU A 239 -11.46 25.13 1.71
N ARG A 240 -11.51 25.96 2.76
CA ARG A 240 -12.66 26.01 3.66
C ARG A 240 -13.92 26.40 2.88
N GLY A 241 -14.97 25.59 2.99
CA GLY A 241 -16.24 25.81 2.29
C GLY A 241 -16.30 25.29 0.85
N ALA A 242 -15.31 24.51 0.40
CA ALA A 242 -15.29 23.94 -0.95
C ALA A 242 -16.45 22.97 -1.24
N PHE A 243 -16.93 22.24 -0.22
CA PHE A 243 -18.09 21.35 -0.28
C PHE A 243 -18.75 21.25 1.10
N THR A 244 -19.92 20.60 1.17
CA THR A 244 -20.66 20.39 2.42
C THR A 244 -19.82 19.55 3.41
N GLY A 245 -19.37 20.17 4.50
CA GLY A 245 -18.51 19.53 5.51
C GLY A 245 -17.03 19.95 5.46
N ALA A 246 -16.62 20.79 4.51
CA ALA A 246 -15.27 21.37 4.46
C ALA A 246 -15.10 22.51 5.49
N THR A 247 -15.01 22.16 6.78
CA THR A 247 -14.88 23.10 7.90
C THR A 247 -13.50 23.76 8.01
N SER A 248 -12.46 23.14 7.45
CA SER A 248 -11.08 23.64 7.44
C SER A 248 -10.46 23.45 6.07
N GLU A 249 -9.36 24.15 5.79
CA GLU A 249 -8.55 23.84 4.63
C GLU A 249 -7.72 22.57 4.87
N LYS A 250 -7.46 21.80 3.80
CA LYS A 250 -6.64 20.60 3.85
C LYS A 250 -5.70 20.53 2.66
N PRO A 251 -4.39 20.32 2.86
CA PRO A 251 -3.44 20.17 1.76
C PRO A 251 -3.66 18.85 1.01
N GLY A 252 -3.45 18.89 -0.31
CA GLY A 252 -3.54 17.72 -1.18
C GLY A 252 -2.30 16.83 -1.17
N LYS A 253 -2.43 15.61 -1.70
CA LYS A 253 -1.32 14.66 -1.87
C LYS A 253 -0.25 15.18 -2.82
N PHE A 254 -0.61 15.99 -3.82
CA PHE A 254 0.38 16.67 -4.67
C PHE A 254 1.24 17.65 -3.86
N GLU A 255 0.66 18.39 -2.91
CA GLU A 255 1.42 19.30 -2.03
C GLU A 255 2.34 18.48 -1.10
N LEU A 256 1.83 17.38 -0.55
CA LEU A 256 2.61 16.49 0.31
C LEU A 256 3.74 15.77 -0.43
N ALA A 257 3.62 15.64 -1.76
CA ALA A 257 4.59 15.00 -2.64
C ALA A 257 5.58 16.01 -3.25
N ASP A 258 5.58 17.27 -2.81
CA ASP A 258 6.46 18.32 -3.33
C ASP A 258 7.94 17.89 -3.29
N LYS A 259 8.61 18.06 -4.43
CA LYS A 259 9.98 17.61 -4.74
C LYS A 259 10.21 16.11 -4.60
N GLY A 260 9.15 15.34 -4.38
CA GLY A 260 9.16 13.91 -4.14
C GLY A 260 8.54 13.12 -5.30
N THR A 261 7.88 12.03 -4.95
CA THR A 261 7.22 11.15 -5.91
C THR A 261 5.80 10.88 -5.45
N ILE A 262 4.84 11.05 -6.35
CA ILE A 262 3.46 10.62 -6.16
C ILE A 262 3.24 9.29 -6.88
N PHE A 263 2.73 8.30 -6.15
CA PHE A 263 2.41 6.98 -6.67
C PHE A 263 0.89 6.81 -6.74
N LEU A 264 0.35 6.75 -7.95
CA LEU A 264 -1.07 6.53 -8.23
C LEU A 264 -1.30 5.05 -8.54
N ASP A 265 -1.79 4.30 -7.56
CA ASP A 265 -2.14 2.89 -7.72
C ASP A 265 -3.57 2.73 -8.27
N GLU A 266 -3.76 1.74 -9.12
CA GLU A 266 -5.03 1.44 -9.81
C GLU A 266 -5.58 2.62 -10.63
N ILE A 267 -4.71 3.30 -11.40
CA ILE A 267 -5.07 4.48 -12.21
C ILE A 267 -6.21 4.22 -13.21
N GLY A 268 -6.38 2.97 -13.67
CA GLY A 268 -7.48 2.59 -14.55
C GLY A 268 -8.87 2.64 -13.90
N GLU A 269 -8.97 2.77 -12.58
CA GLU A 269 -10.22 2.95 -11.83
C GLU A 269 -10.57 4.43 -11.62
N MET A 270 -9.69 5.36 -12.01
CA MET A 270 -9.91 6.79 -11.81
C MET A 270 -11.08 7.29 -12.66
N HIS A 271 -11.99 8.04 -12.06
CA HIS A 271 -13.13 8.64 -12.77
C HIS A 271 -12.67 9.61 -13.89
N PRO A 272 -13.33 9.64 -15.07
CA PRO A 272 -12.89 10.48 -16.21
C PRO A 272 -12.72 11.96 -15.91
N ALA A 273 -13.54 12.53 -15.02
CA ALA A 273 -13.41 13.92 -14.59
C ALA A 273 -12.08 14.22 -13.87
N LEU A 274 -11.56 13.27 -13.10
CA LEU A 274 -10.27 13.39 -12.41
C LEU A 274 -9.09 13.14 -13.36
N GLN A 275 -9.28 12.29 -14.36
CA GLN A 275 -8.29 12.08 -15.42
C GLN A 275 -7.98 13.39 -16.16
N ALA A 276 -9.01 14.21 -16.43
CA ALA A 276 -8.83 15.53 -17.04
C ALA A 276 -7.99 16.48 -16.17
N LYS A 277 -8.26 16.51 -14.85
CA LYS A 277 -7.49 17.33 -13.90
C LYS A 277 -6.06 16.84 -13.76
N LEU A 278 -5.85 15.52 -13.69
CA LEU A 278 -4.51 14.94 -13.66
C LEU A 278 -3.71 15.26 -14.93
N LEU A 279 -4.35 15.19 -16.10
CA LEU A 279 -3.72 15.59 -17.36
C LEU A 279 -3.26 17.06 -17.32
N GLN A 280 -4.11 17.95 -16.80
CA GLN A 280 -3.76 19.37 -16.63
C GLN A 280 -2.54 19.54 -15.73
N VAL A 281 -2.49 18.84 -14.58
CA VAL A 281 -1.32 18.88 -13.68
C VAL A 281 -0.05 18.39 -14.38
N LEU A 282 -0.16 17.33 -15.20
CA LEU A 282 0.97 16.79 -15.95
C LEU A 282 1.44 17.71 -17.09
N GLN A 283 0.58 18.60 -17.59
CA GLN A 283 0.87 19.51 -18.71
C GLN A 283 1.41 20.85 -18.22
N ASP A 284 0.70 21.46 -17.27
CA ASP A 284 0.93 22.83 -16.82
C ASP A 284 1.88 22.89 -15.61
N GLU A 285 2.16 21.76 -14.96
CA GLU A 285 2.84 21.67 -13.66
C GLU A 285 2.15 22.51 -12.57
N GLU A 286 0.87 22.82 -12.75
CA GLU A 286 0.07 23.63 -11.87
C GLU A 286 -1.33 23.02 -11.65
N TYR A 287 -1.92 23.31 -10.50
CA TYR A 287 -3.28 22.89 -10.16
C TYR A 287 -3.88 23.81 -9.11
N TYR A 288 -5.17 23.61 -8.83
CA TYR A 288 -5.92 24.36 -7.83
C TYR A 288 -6.47 23.41 -6.78
N ARG A 289 -6.52 23.86 -5.53
CA ARG A 289 -7.32 23.18 -4.50
C ARG A 289 -8.79 23.20 -4.91
N VAL A 290 -9.56 22.22 -4.46
CA VAL A 290 -11.02 22.24 -4.64
C VAL A 290 -11.59 23.50 -3.99
N GLY A 291 -12.33 24.29 -4.77
CA GLY A 291 -12.88 25.59 -4.36
C GLY A 291 -11.88 26.75 -4.31
N GLY A 292 -10.59 26.48 -4.54
CA GLY A 292 -9.53 27.49 -4.50
C GLY A 292 -9.33 28.24 -5.82
N LYS A 293 -8.81 29.46 -5.72
CA LYS A 293 -8.50 30.32 -6.87
C LYS A 293 -7.00 30.53 -7.09
N ARG A 294 -6.19 30.11 -6.12
CA ARG A 294 -4.73 30.27 -6.17
C ARG A 294 -4.10 29.05 -6.85
N PRO A 295 -3.29 29.23 -7.90
CA PRO A 295 -2.55 28.12 -8.48
C PRO A 295 -1.46 27.64 -7.51
N LEU A 296 -1.24 26.33 -7.51
CA LEU A 296 -0.20 25.62 -6.78
C LEU A 296 0.68 24.89 -7.80
N ARG A 297 1.99 24.91 -7.59
CA ARG A 297 2.93 24.18 -8.44
C ARG A 297 3.00 22.71 -8.01
N ALA A 298 2.97 21.80 -8.98
CA ALA A 298 3.13 20.36 -8.80
C ALA A 298 4.54 19.90 -9.19
N ASP A 299 5.52 20.11 -8.32
CA ASP A 299 6.87 19.54 -8.50
C ASP A 299 6.94 18.12 -7.90
N ALA A 300 6.18 17.19 -8.44
CA ALA A 300 6.18 15.79 -8.00
C ALA A 300 6.37 14.85 -9.20
N ARG A 301 7.33 13.93 -9.09
CA ARG A 301 7.48 12.87 -10.10
C ARG A 301 6.28 11.94 -10.01
N VAL A 302 5.64 11.65 -11.14
CA VAL A 302 4.46 10.79 -11.19
C VAL A 302 4.85 9.36 -11.56
N VAL A 303 4.49 8.41 -10.70
CA VAL A 303 4.58 6.96 -10.98
C VAL A 303 3.17 6.40 -10.87
N VAL A 304 2.75 5.60 -11.85
CA VAL A 304 1.39 5.06 -11.89
C VAL A 304 1.41 3.55 -12.02
N ALA A 305 0.41 2.88 -11.44
CA ALA A 305 0.23 1.44 -11.57
C ALA A 305 -1.19 1.07 -11.96
N THR A 306 -1.32 -0.01 -12.74
CA THR A 306 -2.62 -0.57 -13.13
C THR A 306 -2.56 -2.09 -13.28
N ASN A 307 -3.69 -2.74 -13.02
CA ASN A 307 -3.96 -4.14 -13.36
C ASN A 307 -4.94 -4.28 -14.54
N ARG A 308 -5.52 -3.19 -15.03
CA ARG A 308 -6.36 -3.17 -16.23
C ARG A 308 -5.52 -2.96 -17.48
N VAL A 309 -6.03 -3.44 -18.61
CA VAL A 309 -5.53 -3.09 -19.94
C VAL A 309 -6.11 -1.72 -20.29
N LEU A 310 -5.29 -0.67 -20.24
CA LEU A 310 -5.76 0.71 -20.43
C LEU A 310 -6.29 0.94 -21.84
N GLU A 311 -5.74 0.24 -22.82
CA GLU A 311 -6.19 0.28 -24.22
C GLU A 311 -7.67 -0.13 -24.37
N ASP A 312 -8.09 -1.17 -23.64
CA ASP A 312 -9.49 -1.61 -23.62
C ASP A 312 -10.39 -0.59 -22.91
N GLU A 313 -9.90 0.04 -21.84
CA GLU A 313 -10.63 1.08 -21.11
C GLU A 313 -10.77 2.38 -21.94
N ILE A 314 -9.79 2.69 -22.80
CA ILE A 314 -9.90 3.77 -23.80
C ILE A 314 -10.98 3.44 -24.81
N ALA A 315 -10.99 2.23 -25.37
CA ALA A 315 -12.01 1.80 -26.33
C ALA A 315 -13.43 1.83 -25.74
N ARG A 316 -13.56 1.62 -24.42
CA ARG A 316 -14.82 1.71 -23.67
C ARG A 316 -15.20 3.14 -23.26
N GLY A 317 -14.32 4.13 -23.44
CA GLY A 317 -14.54 5.51 -23.00
C GLY A 317 -14.35 5.74 -21.49
N ASN A 318 -13.82 4.76 -20.76
CA ASN A 318 -13.57 4.86 -19.32
C ASN A 318 -12.21 5.50 -19.01
N PHE A 319 -11.29 5.52 -19.98
CA PHE A 319 -9.97 6.13 -19.83
C PHE A 319 -9.67 7.05 -20.99
N ARG A 320 -9.09 8.22 -20.72
CA ARG A 320 -8.78 9.20 -21.75
C ARG A 320 -7.47 8.84 -22.47
N GLU A 321 -7.53 8.91 -23.80
CA GLU A 321 -6.39 8.62 -24.68
C GLU A 321 -5.24 9.61 -24.50
N ASP A 322 -5.54 10.90 -24.32
CA ASP A 322 -4.55 11.96 -24.10
C ASP A 322 -3.73 11.76 -22.81
N LEU A 323 -4.40 11.40 -21.72
CA LEU A 323 -3.76 11.04 -20.45
C LEU A 323 -2.91 9.78 -20.59
N TYR A 324 -3.38 8.77 -21.32
CA TYR A 324 -2.64 7.54 -21.55
C TYR A 324 -1.27 7.82 -22.19
N TYR A 325 -1.22 8.59 -23.28
CA TYR A 325 0.05 8.88 -23.94
C TYR A 325 0.98 9.74 -23.08
N ARG A 326 0.44 10.62 -22.21
CA ARG A 326 1.25 11.41 -21.26
C ARG A 326 1.84 10.55 -20.14
N LEU A 327 1.14 9.51 -19.70
CA LEU A 327 1.61 8.58 -18.67
C LEU A 327 2.52 7.47 -19.23
N ASN A 328 2.26 7.02 -20.46
CA ASN A 328 2.95 5.90 -21.10
C ASN A 328 4.27 6.31 -21.78
N VAL A 329 5.11 7.06 -21.06
CA VAL A 329 6.47 7.41 -21.52
C VAL A 329 7.40 6.22 -21.35
N VAL A 330 7.39 5.63 -20.15
CA VAL A 330 8.08 4.37 -19.85
C VAL A 330 7.05 3.39 -19.30
N SER A 331 6.98 2.19 -19.91
CA SER A 331 6.07 1.13 -19.48
C SER A 331 6.84 -0.07 -18.94
N VAL A 332 6.52 -0.50 -17.73
CA VAL A 332 7.08 -1.69 -17.08
C VAL A 332 5.98 -2.72 -16.92
N LEU A 333 6.05 -3.82 -17.67
CA LEU A 333 5.12 -4.95 -17.53
C LEU A 333 5.70 -5.97 -16.55
N VAL A 334 5.03 -6.14 -15.41
CA VAL A 334 5.43 -7.08 -14.36
C VAL A 334 4.76 -8.42 -14.59
N PRO A 335 5.53 -9.51 -14.77
CA PRO A 335 4.96 -10.83 -15.01
C PRO A 335 4.26 -11.37 -13.74
N PRO A 336 3.22 -12.20 -13.92
CA PRO A 336 2.59 -12.91 -12.82
C PRO A 336 3.58 -13.91 -12.21
N LEU A 337 3.37 -14.26 -10.93
CA LEU A 337 4.32 -15.08 -10.17
C LEU A 337 4.52 -16.48 -10.77
N ARG A 338 3.49 -17.03 -11.43
CA ARG A 338 3.53 -18.31 -12.15
C ARG A 338 4.55 -18.34 -13.31
N ASP A 339 4.85 -17.19 -13.91
CA ASP A 339 5.79 -17.07 -15.03
C ASP A 339 7.21 -16.73 -14.54
N ARG A 340 7.41 -16.65 -13.22
CA ARG A 340 8.71 -16.36 -12.56
C ARG A 340 8.87 -17.14 -11.25
N LYS A 341 8.71 -18.46 -11.34
CA LYS A 341 8.78 -19.34 -10.15
C LYS A 341 10.14 -19.32 -9.47
N GLU A 342 11.20 -18.91 -10.18
CA GLU A 342 12.56 -18.75 -9.65
C GLU A 342 12.65 -17.68 -8.55
N ASP A 343 11.70 -16.75 -8.50
CA ASP A 343 11.64 -15.71 -7.47
C ASP A 343 10.98 -16.21 -6.17
N ILE A 344 10.22 -17.30 -6.22
CA ILE A 344 9.43 -17.80 -5.08
C ILE A 344 10.32 -18.14 -3.87
N PRO A 345 11.44 -18.89 -3.99
CA PRO A 345 12.31 -19.17 -2.84
C PRO A 345 12.82 -17.89 -2.15
N GLY A 346 13.23 -16.89 -2.95
CA GLY A 346 13.70 -15.61 -2.43
C GLY A 346 12.60 -14.84 -1.71
N LEU A 347 11.38 -14.84 -2.28
CA LEU A 347 10.20 -14.23 -1.68
C LEU A 347 9.79 -14.90 -0.36
N ILE A 348 9.81 -16.24 -0.31
CA ILE A 348 9.55 -16.98 0.92
C ILE A 348 10.54 -16.56 2.01
N GLU A 349 11.84 -16.54 1.71
CA GLU A 349 12.87 -16.18 2.69
C GLU A 349 12.71 -14.74 3.17
N HIS A 350 12.46 -13.81 2.25
CA HIS A 350 12.22 -12.41 2.58
C HIS A 350 11.02 -12.24 3.51
N PHE A 351 9.86 -12.85 3.20
CA PHE A 351 8.67 -12.75 4.06
C PHE A 351 8.87 -13.47 5.38
N ARG A 352 9.54 -14.62 5.38
CA ARG A 352 9.88 -15.36 6.59
C ARG A 352 10.72 -14.50 7.54
N ARG A 353 11.75 -13.82 7.02
CA ARG A 353 12.58 -12.90 7.80
C ARG A 353 11.78 -11.69 8.29
N LYS A 354 10.98 -11.07 7.41
CA LYS A 354 10.14 -9.90 7.70
C LYS A 354 9.12 -10.16 8.81
N TYR A 355 8.47 -11.32 8.80
CA TYR A 355 7.48 -11.67 9.81
C TYR A 355 8.10 -12.34 11.04
N GLY A 356 9.16 -13.12 10.87
CA GLY A 356 9.90 -13.75 11.97
C GLY A 356 10.50 -12.74 12.93
N SER A 357 11.07 -11.64 12.42
CA SER A 357 11.56 -10.52 13.25
C SER A 357 10.41 -9.81 13.96
N LYS A 358 9.34 -9.48 13.22
CA LYS A 358 8.18 -8.74 13.74
C LYS A 358 7.48 -9.46 14.89
N TYR A 359 7.34 -10.79 14.82
CA TYR A 359 6.65 -11.56 15.85
C TYR A 359 7.60 -12.11 16.95
N ARG A 360 8.91 -11.78 16.92
CA ARG A 360 9.95 -12.32 17.82
C ARG A 360 9.98 -13.85 17.86
N GLN A 361 9.75 -14.50 16.71
CA GLN A 361 9.56 -15.96 16.64
C GLN A 361 10.75 -16.73 16.07
N GLY A 362 11.91 -16.09 15.88
CA GLY A 362 13.13 -16.75 15.41
C GLY A 362 13.02 -17.30 13.97
N ALA A 363 14.07 -17.98 13.52
CA ALA A 363 14.14 -18.61 12.21
C ALA A 363 13.28 -19.90 12.17
N LEU A 364 11.96 -19.74 12.06
CA LEU A 364 11.05 -20.85 11.74
C LEU A 364 11.52 -21.49 10.43
N GLN A 365 11.91 -22.76 10.49
CA GLN A 365 12.16 -23.54 9.29
C GLN A 365 10.86 -24.22 8.90
N PHE A 366 10.48 -24.10 7.62
CA PHE A 366 9.35 -24.80 7.06
C PHE A 366 9.80 -26.19 6.62
N SER A 367 8.93 -27.20 6.79
CA SER A 367 9.22 -28.53 6.27
C SER A 367 9.40 -28.54 4.74
N ASP A 368 10.18 -29.50 4.25
CA ASP A 368 10.40 -29.69 2.81
C ASP A 368 9.10 -29.95 2.05
N GLU A 369 8.08 -30.49 2.72
CA GLU A 369 6.75 -30.70 2.14
C GLU A 369 6.05 -29.38 1.88
N VAL A 370 6.06 -28.45 2.84
CA VAL A 370 5.50 -27.10 2.68
C VAL A 370 6.21 -26.35 1.56
N ILE A 371 7.55 -26.36 1.54
CA ILE A 371 8.31 -25.67 0.50
C ILE A 371 7.98 -26.22 -0.89
N ARG A 372 7.92 -27.55 -1.06
CA ARG A 372 7.52 -28.17 -2.34
C ARG A 372 6.13 -27.72 -2.78
N ARG A 373 5.15 -27.75 -1.88
CA ARG A 373 3.77 -27.32 -2.19
C ARG A 373 3.65 -25.84 -2.54
N LEU A 374 4.45 -24.99 -1.89
CA LEU A 374 4.52 -23.57 -2.25
C LEU A 374 5.10 -23.39 -3.66
N LEU A 375 6.15 -24.12 -4.04
CA LEU A 375 6.73 -24.03 -5.38
C LEU A 375 5.81 -24.53 -6.50
N ASP A 376 5.00 -25.55 -6.21
CA ASP A 376 4.09 -26.15 -7.20
C ASP A 376 2.84 -25.28 -7.48
N TYR A 377 2.45 -24.41 -6.54
CA TYR A 377 1.24 -23.60 -6.68
C TYR A 377 1.47 -22.39 -7.62
N ASP A 378 0.47 -22.03 -8.43
CA ASP A 378 0.65 -20.96 -9.43
C ASP A 378 0.19 -19.56 -8.97
N TYR A 379 -0.25 -19.40 -7.73
CA TYR A 379 -0.54 -18.10 -7.11
C TYR A 379 -1.41 -17.14 -7.96
N PRO A 380 -2.73 -17.40 -8.13
CA PRO A 380 -3.64 -16.45 -8.78
C PRO A 380 -3.66 -15.06 -8.14
N GLY A 381 -3.37 -14.94 -6.83
CA GLY A 381 -3.19 -13.67 -6.12
C GLY A 381 -1.73 -13.20 -6.07
N ASN A 382 -0.84 -13.83 -6.82
CA ASN A 382 0.57 -13.50 -7.01
C ASN A 382 1.34 -13.36 -5.68
N VAL A 383 2.27 -12.41 -5.60
CA VAL A 383 3.14 -12.17 -4.43
C VAL A 383 2.32 -11.85 -3.17
N ARG A 384 1.17 -11.20 -3.30
CA ARG A 384 0.27 -10.91 -2.15
C ARG A 384 -0.30 -12.19 -1.54
N GLU A 385 -0.67 -13.17 -2.36
CA GLU A 385 -1.14 -14.47 -1.88
C GLU A 385 -0.01 -15.25 -1.21
N LEU A 386 1.17 -15.31 -1.84
CA LEU A 386 2.37 -15.90 -1.24
C LEU A 386 2.71 -15.27 0.11
N GLU A 387 2.73 -13.93 0.18
CA GLU A 387 3.01 -13.20 1.42
C GLU A 387 2.00 -13.56 2.52
N ASN A 388 0.71 -13.67 2.18
CA ASN A 388 -0.32 -14.05 3.14
C ASN A 388 -0.16 -15.50 3.64
N LEU A 389 0.20 -16.44 2.77
CA LEU A 389 0.46 -17.82 3.14
C LEU A 389 1.68 -17.94 4.06
N VAL A 390 2.80 -17.30 3.70
CA VAL A 390 4.02 -17.30 4.54
C VAL A 390 3.75 -16.60 5.88
N ARG A 391 3.02 -15.49 5.88
CA ARG A 391 2.62 -14.81 7.13
C ARG A 391 1.79 -15.74 8.02
N ARG A 392 0.83 -16.49 7.47
CA ARG A 392 0.03 -17.45 8.23
C ARG A 392 0.88 -18.59 8.79
N LEU A 393 1.82 -19.14 8.01
CA LEU A 393 2.77 -20.16 8.49
C LEU A 393 3.56 -19.66 9.70
N VAL A 394 4.05 -18.41 9.65
CA VAL A 394 4.80 -17.80 10.77
C VAL A 394 3.90 -17.57 11.98
N VAL A 395 2.66 -17.12 11.80
CA VAL A 395 1.75 -16.75 12.91
C VAL A 395 1.08 -17.96 13.56
N LEU A 396 0.52 -18.89 12.78
CA LEU A 396 -0.25 -20.02 13.28
C LEU A 396 0.64 -21.19 13.72
N ARG A 397 1.83 -21.34 13.11
CA ARG A 397 2.75 -22.46 13.33
C ARG A 397 2.12 -23.85 13.07
N ASP A 398 1.07 -23.86 12.27
CA ASP A 398 0.40 -25.08 11.83
C ASP A 398 0.64 -25.23 10.33
N GLU A 399 1.63 -26.05 9.98
CA GLU A 399 1.95 -26.37 8.59
C GLU A 399 0.81 -27.15 7.93
N LYS A 400 0.12 -28.01 8.68
CA LYS A 400 -0.96 -28.85 8.17
C LYS A 400 -2.13 -27.99 7.71
N TYR A 401 -2.48 -26.96 8.47
CA TYR A 401 -3.52 -26.01 8.08
C TYR A 401 -3.26 -25.39 6.69
N VAL A 402 -2.03 -24.95 6.43
CA VAL A 402 -1.66 -24.31 5.16
C VAL A 402 -1.55 -25.34 4.02
N LEU A 403 -1.07 -26.54 4.31
CA LEU A 403 -1.05 -27.65 3.34
C LEU A 403 -2.48 -28.04 2.91
N ASP A 404 -3.42 -28.15 3.86
CA ASP A 404 -4.82 -28.46 3.59
C ASP A 404 -5.49 -27.36 2.76
N GLU A 405 -5.19 -26.08 3.05
CA GLU A 405 -5.69 -24.94 2.29
C GLU A 405 -5.16 -24.93 0.85
N LEU A 406 -3.85 -25.13 0.65
CA LEU A 406 -3.24 -25.23 -0.67
C LEU A 406 -3.83 -26.40 -1.46
N ALA A 407 -4.03 -27.55 -0.82
CA ALA A 407 -4.67 -28.71 -1.44
C ALA A 407 -6.11 -28.40 -1.87
N ALA A 408 -6.89 -27.73 -1.01
CA ALA A 408 -8.25 -27.31 -1.34
C ALA A 408 -8.29 -26.28 -2.48
N ALA A 409 -7.35 -25.33 -2.51
CA ALA A 409 -7.24 -24.33 -3.58
C ALA A 409 -6.91 -24.97 -4.94
N ILE A 410 -5.98 -25.94 -4.96
CA ILE A 410 -5.64 -26.72 -6.16
C ILE A 410 -6.84 -27.56 -6.60
N ALA A 411 -7.54 -28.23 -5.67
CA ALA A 411 -8.69 -29.07 -5.96
C ALA A 411 -9.90 -28.31 -6.52
N ARG A 412 -10.03 -27.00 -6.25
CA ARG A 412 -11.10 -26.13 -6.78
C ARG A 412 -10.86 -25.67 -8.22
N ARG A 413 -9.65 -25.84 -8.78
CA ARG A 413 -9.30 -25.36 -10.13
C ARG A 413 -10.02 -25.99 -11.32
N PRO A 414 -10.38 -27.29 -11.36
CA PRO A 414 -11.09 -27.82 -12.52
C PRO A 414 -12.49 -27.21 -12.72
N ALA A 415 -12.99 -26.38 -11.78
CA ALA A 415 -14.29 -25.71 -11.87
C ALA A 415 -14.23 -24.21 -12.24
N MET A 416 -13.05 -23.56 -12.28
CA MET A 416 -12.94 -22.11 -12.51
C MET A 416 -12.10 -21.69 -13.73
N GLN A 417 -11.56 -22.65 -14.50
CA GLN A 417 -10.88 -22.36 -15.76
C GLN A 417 -11.71 -22.87 -16.94
N THR A 418 -12.62 -22.04 -17.46
CA THR A 418 -13.04 -22.17 -18.86
C THR A 418 -11.95 -21.53 -19.71
N PRO A 419 -11.25 -22.26 -20.61
CA PRO A 419 -10.27 -21.63 -21.49
C PRO A 419 -10.98 -20.64 -22.41
N LEU A 420 -10.48 -19.41 -22.49
CA LEU A 420 -10.72 -18.56 -23.66
C LEU A 420 -10.07 -19.24 -24.86
N ALA A 421 -10.88 -19.98 -25.63
CA ALA A 421 -10.47 -20.47 -26.93
C ALA A 421 -10.22 -19.26 -27.84
N THR A 422 -8.98 -19.10 -28.26
CA THR A 422 -8.56 -18.23 -29.36
C THR A 422 -9.33 -18.63 -30.62
N GLY A 423 -10.28 -17.79 -31.03
CA GLY A 423 -10.98 -17.93 -32.29
C GLY A 423 -10.04 -17.65 -33.45
N SER A 424 -9.59 -18.69 -34.14
CA SER A 424 -9.13 -18.58 -35.53
C SER A 424 -10.34 -18.75 -36.43
N ALA A 425 -10.61 -17.72 -37.22
CA ALA A 425 -11.54 -17.77 -38.34
C ALA A 425 -11.11 -18.86 -39.34
N GLY A 426 -12.09 -19.60 -39.86
CA GLY A 426 -11.90 -20.64 -40.86
C GLY A 426 -13.20 -21.37 -41.09
N GLY A 427 -14.08 -20.78 -41.90
CA GLY A 427 -15.38 -21.34 -42.23
C GLY A 427 -15.28 -22.57 -43.13
N THR A 428 -16.22 -23.49 -42.94
CA THR A 428 -16.93 -24.24 -44.01
C THR A 428 -18.07 -25.03 -43.36
N LEU A 429 -19.30 -24.74 -43.78
CA LEU A 429 -20.48 -25.63 -43.63
C LEU A 429 -20.25 -26.88 -44.51
N PRO A 430 -20.73 -28.09 -44.13
CA PRO A 430 -22.05 -28.58 -44.62
C PRO A 430 -22.69 -29.66 -43.70
N PRO A 431 -23.68 -30.46 -44.14
CA PRO A 431 -25.10 -30.13 -44.26
C PRO A 431 -26.00 -30.98 -43.33
N ALA A 432 -27.30 -30.68 -43.35
CA ALA A 432 -28.34 -31.26 -42.52
C ALA A 432 -28.78 -32.69 -42.89
N ASN A 433 -29.25 -33.39 -41.85
CA ASN A 433 -30.24 -34.48 -41.77
C ASN A 433 -30.00 -35.82 -42.49
N GLN A 434 -29.99 -36.89 -41.68
CA GLN A 434 -30.87 -38.07 -41.85
C GLN A 434 -30.79 -39.03 -40.65
N GLY A 435 -31.94 -39.56 -40.22
CA GLY A 435 -32.04 -40.93 -39.67
C GLY A 435 -32.34 -41.10 -38.18
N LEU A 436 -33.62 -41.27 -37.84
CA LEU A 436 -34.13 -41.83 -36.59
C LEU A 436 -33.67 -43.29 -36.37
N GLN A 437 -33.16 -43.62 -35.18
CA GLN A 437 -33.43 -44.90 -34.48
C GLN A 437 -33.42 -44.70 -32.96
N GLN A 438 -34.46 -45.20 -32.30
CA GLN A 438 -34.74 -45.10 -30.87
C GLN A 438 -34.27 -46.38 -30.15
N HIS A 439 -33.55 -46.24 -29.03
CA HIS A 439 -33.53 -47.21 -27.93
C HIS A 439 -33.38 -46.47 -26.58
N PRO A 440 -33.99 -46.97 -25.48
CA PRO A 440 -34.26 -46.18 -24.29
C PRO A 440 -33.07 -46.12 -23.34
N ALA A 441 -32.79 -44.92 -22.82
CA ALA A 441 -31.78 -44.65 -21.80
C ALA A 441 -32.45 -44.39 -20.42
N PRO A 442 -31.75 -44.66 -19.30
CA PRO A 442 -32.30 -44.67 -17.93
C PRO A 442 -32.64 -43.25 -17.41
N PRO A 443 -33.38 -43.12 -16.28
CA PRO A 443 -34.06 -41.87 -15.94
C PRO A 443 -33.08 -40.75 -15.58
N GLN A 444 -33.25 -39.59 -16.24
CA GLN A 444 -32.54 -38.35 -15.92
C GLN A 444 -33.19 -37.64 -14.72
N PRO A 445 -32.40 -37.00 -13.84
CA PRO A 445 -32.92 -36.15 -12.77
C PRO A 445 -33.47 -34.82 -13.33
N VAL A 446 -34.52 -34.35 -12.67
CA VAL A 446 -35.35 -33.17 -12.96
C VAL A 446 -34.50 -31.90 -13.15
N VAL A 447 -34.66 -31.25 -14.30
CA VAL A 447 -34.01 -29.97 -14.66
C VAL A 447 -34.85 -28.81 -14.09
N ALA A 448 -34.21 -27.96 -13.28
CA ALA A 448 -34.76 -26.69 -12.79
C ALA A 448 -34.88 -25.67 -13.95
N PRO A 449 -35.80 -24.70 -13.89
CA PRO A 449 -36.10 -23.83 -15.03
C PRO A 449 -34.93 -22.91 -15.37
N VAL A 450 -34.53 -22.93 -16.64
CA VAL A 450 -33.50 -22.07 -17.24
C VAL A 450 -34.09 -20.66 -17.39
N VAL A 451 -33.47 -19.67 -16.75
CA VAL A 451 -33.76 -18.24 -16.93
C VAL A 451 -32.83 -17.69 -18.02
N PRO A 452 -33.32 -16.92 -19.01
CA PRO A 452 -32.46 -16.38 -20.07
C PRO A 452 -31.50 -15.33 -19.51
N MET A 453 -30.24 -15.38 -19.94
CA MET A 453 -29.21 -14.40 -19.58
C MET A 453 -29.45 -13.06 -20.26
N ALA A 454 -29.73 -12.03 -19.46
CA ALA A 454 -29.59 -10.63 -19.83
C ALA A 454 -28.66 -9.95 -18.81
N GLU A 455 -27.60 -9.33 -19.34
CA GLU A 455 -26.70 -8.33 -18.74
C GLU A 455 -25.94 -8.71 -17.45
N THR A 456 -24.69 -8.27 -17.38
CA THR A 456 -23.71 -8.60 -16.34
C THR A 456 -24.15 -8.10 -14.95
N VAL A 457 -24.82 -8.95 -14.18
CA VAL A 457 -25.22 -8.66 -12.80
C VAL A 457 -24.05 -8.90 -11.86
N SER A 458 -23.63 -7.87 -11.11
CA SER A 458 -22.59 -7.97 -10.08
C SER A 458 -23.01 -8.96 -8.99
N LEU A 459 -22.06 -9.71 -8.41
CA LEU A 459 -22.32 -10.56 -7.24
C LEU A 459 -22.93 -9.77 -6.07
N LYS A 460 -22.62 -8.47 -5.97
CA LYS A 460 -23.24 -7.57 -5.00
C LYS A 460 -24.72 -7.33 -5.31
N ASP A 461 -25.08 -7.23 -6.58
CA ASP A 461 -26.47 -7.08 -7.01
C ASP A 461 -27.24 -8.40 -6.87
N ILE A 462 -26.60 -9.55 -7.11
CA ILE A 462 -27.17 -10.87 -6.84
C ILE A 462 -27.45 -11.04 -5.34
N ALA A 463 -26.48 -10.71 -4.48
CA ALA A 463 -26.66 -10.78 -3.03
C ALA A 463 -27.74 -9.80 -2.54
N ARG A 464 -27.76 -8.58 -3.09
CA ARG A 464 -28.79 -7.57 -2.79
C ARG A 464 -30.18 -8.03 -3.23
N GLN A 465 -30.31 -8.60 -4.42
CA GLN A 465 -31.56 -9.15 -4.93
C GLN A 465 -32.02 -10.36 -4.12
N ALA A 466 -31.10 -11.25 -3.71
CA ALA A 466 -31.41 -12.39 -2.85
C ALA A 466 -31.90 -11.94 -1.47
N ALA A 467 -31.20 -11.00 -0.85
CA ALA A 467 -31.61 -10.41 0.43
C ALA A 467 -32.98 -9.72 0.32
N MET A 468 -33.21 -8.95 -0.75
CA MET A 468 -34.49 -8.26 -0.97
C MET A 468 -35.65 -9.24 -1.20
N ARG A 469 -35.42 -10.36 -1.90
CA ARG A 469 -36.42 -11.42 -2.08
C ARG A 469 -36.75 -12.08 -0.73
N ALA A 470 -35.74 -12.43 0.06
CA ALA A 470 -35.93 -13.02 1.38
C ALA A 470 -36.65 -12.07 2.35
N GLU A 471 -36.30 -10.78 2.34
CA GLU A 471 -36.98 -9.75 3.15
C GLU A 471 -38.45 -9.58 2.73
N ARG A 472 -38.73 -9.51 1.42
CA ARG A 472 -40.10 -9.39 0.90
C ARG A 472 -40.95 -10.59 1.30
N GLU A 473 -40.42 -11.80 1.18
CA GLU A 473 -41.13 -13.02 1.55
C GLU A 473 -41.42 -13.07 3.05
N ALA A 474 -40.44 -12.76 3.89
CA ALA A 474 -40.60 -12.74 5.35
C ALA A 474 -41.62 -11.69 5.81
N ILE A 475 -41.57 -10.48 5.25
CA ILE A 475 -42.51 -9.40 5.57
C ILE A 475 -43.93 -9.75 5.10
N SER A 476 -44.07 -10.27 3.87
CA SER A 476 -45.35 -10.69 3.32
C SER A 476 -46.00 -11.80 4.15
N ALA A 477 -45.24 -12.85 4.49
CA ALA A 477 -45.71 -13.96 5.32
C ALA A 477 -46.15 -13.49 6.72
N MET A 478 -45.42 -12.55 7.32
CA MET A 478 -45.80 -12.00 8.63
C MET A 478 -47.03 -11.09 8.55
N LEU A 479 -47.15 -10.26 7.52
CA LEU A 479 -48.34 -9.44 7.30
C LEU A 479 -49.58 -10.32 7.10
N ALA A 480 -49.49 -11.39 6.31
CA ALA A 480 -50.58 -12.35 6.16
C ALA A 480 -50.97 -13.01 7.50
N ARG A 481 -50.00 -13.50 8.27
CA ARG A 481 -50.25 -14.13 9.59
C ARG A 481 -50.81 -13.19 10.65
N THR A 482 -50.62 -11.88 10.48
CA THR A 482 -51.14 -10.85 11.39
C THR A 482 -52.38 -10.15 10.86
N ASN A 483 -52.97 -10.65 9.76
CA ASN A 483 -54.12 -10.06 9.08
C ASN A 483 -53.86 -8.58 8.71
N TRP A 484 -52.65 -8.30 8.22
CA TRP A 484 -52.16 -6.98 7.84
C TRP A 484 -52.12 -5.96 8.98
N ASN A 485 -52.09 -6.41 10.23
CA ASN A 485 -51.85 -5.54 11.38
C ASN A 485 -50.37 -5.17 11.47
N LYS A 486 -50.02 -4.04 10.84
CA LYS A 486 -48.65 -3.52 10.71
C LYS A 486 -47.93 -3.35 12.07
N ARG A 487 -48.63 -2.97 13.15
CA ARG A 487 -48.02 -2.86 14.49
C ARG A 487 -47.65 -4.22 15.08
N LYS A 488 -48.55 -5.21 14.97
CA LYS A 488 -48.27 -6.58 15.44
C LYS A 488 -47.19 -7.27 14.60
N ALA A 489 -47.18 -7.03 13.28
CA ALA A 489 -46.16 -7.54 12.38
C ALA A 489 -44.77 -6.98 12.72
N ALA A 490 -44.66 -5.68 12.99
CA ALA A 490 -43.40 -5.04 13.38
C ALA A 490 -42.84 -5.65 14.68
N GLY A 491 -43.71 -5.86 15.69
CA GLY A 491 -43.31 -6.49 16.95
C GLY A 491 -42.83 -7.94 16.79
N ARG A 492 -43.45 -8.72 15.91
CA ARG A 492 -43.04 -10.12 15.64
C ARG A 492 -41.79 -10.24 14.77
N LEU A 493 -41.53 -9.25 13.92
CA LEU A 493 -40.30 -9.17 13.11
C LEU A 493 -39.15 -8.48 13.85
N GLN A 494 -39.35 -8.05 15.11
CA GLN A 494 -38.37 -7.33 15.92
C GLN A 494 -37.81 -6.07 15.24
N ILE A 495 -38.63 -5.37 14.45
CA ILE A 495 -38.26 -4.11 13.80
C ILE A 495 -39.19 -2.98 14.24
N SER A 496 -38.70 -1.75 14.15
CA SER A 496 -39.54 -0.59 14.48
C SER A 496 -40.71 -0.47 13.50
N TYR A 497 -41.85 0.03 13.99
CA TYR A 497 -43.03 0.25 13.16
C TYR A 497 -42.72 1.13 11.94
N LYS A 498 -41.90 2.17 12.12
CA LYS A 498 -41.45 3.06 11.06
C LYS A 498 -40.58 2.32 10.03
N ALA A 499 -39.67 1.46 10.46
CA ALA A 499 -38.84 0.66 9.56
C ALA A 499 -39.67 -0.35 8.74
N LEU A 500 -40.68 -0.97 9.36
CA LEU A 500 -41.59 -1.86 8.63
C LEU A 500 -42.36 -1.10 7.53
N LEU A 501 -42.81 0.13 7.78
CA LEU A 501 -43.52 0.93 6.77
C LEU A 501 -42.64 1.25 5.55
N TYR A 502 -41.37 1.62 5.76
CA TYR A 502 -40.42 1.82 4.66
C TYR A 502 -40.17 0.52 3.90
N LYS A 503 -39.92 -0.59 4.59
CA LYS A 503 -39.68 -1.89 3.94
C LYS A 503 -40.89 -2.41 3.16
N ILE A 504 -42.12 -2.16 3.63
CA ILE A 504 -43.36 -2.49 2.88
C ILE A 504 -43.42 -1.71 1.57
N LYS A 505 -43.06 -0.41 1.61
CA LYS A 505 -43.02 0.47 0.42
C LYS A 505 -41.92 0.03 -0.55
N ASP A 506 -40.71 -0.24 -0.06
CA ASP A 506 -39.56 -0.66 -0.87
C ASP A 506 -39.76 -2.04 -1.50
N CYS A 507 -40.48 -2.95 -0.82
CA CYS A 507 -40.83 -4.27 -1.34
C CYS A 507 -42.07 -4.27 -2.26
N GLY A 508 -42.74 -3.12 -2.45
CA GLY A 508 -43.96 -3.01 -3.26
C GLY A 508 -45.14 -3.86 -2.74
N LEU A 509 -45.25 -4.06 -1.42
CA LEU A 509 -46.29 -4.88 -0.81
C LEU A 509 -47.55 -4.05 -0.56
N THR A 510 -48.64 -4.36 -1.27
CA THR A 510 -49.95 -3.71 -1.14
C THR A 510 -50.94 -4.59 -0.39
N ASP A 511 -51.75 -3.99 0.49
CA ASP A 511 -52.77 -4.70 1.25
C ASP A 511 -53.85 -5.26 0.27
N PRO A 512 -54.09 -6.59 0.25
CA PRO A 512 -55.07 -7.20 -0.63
C PRO A 512 -56.50 -6.69 -0.40
N ARG A 513 -56.78 -6.05 0.75
CA ARG A 513 -58.07 -5.39 1.02
C ARG A 513 -58.25 -4.07 0.27
N ILE A 514 -57.18 -3.52 -0.30
CA ILE A 514 -57.19 -2.27 -1.10
C ILE A 514 -57.28 -2.61 -2.60
N THR A 515 -56.79 -3.77 -3.04
CA THR A 515 -56.71 -4.16 -4.46
C THR A 515 -58.02 -4.72 -5.03
N ALA A 516 -59.02 -5.01 -4.20
CA ALA A 516 -60.33 -5.51 -4.65
C ALA A 516 -61.24 -4.45 -5.32
N GLY A 517 -60.76 -3.22 -5.53
CA GLY A 517 -61.61 -2.10 -5.96
C GLY A 517 -61.03 -1.12 -6.99
N MET A 518 -59.97 -1.46 -7.73
CA MET A 518 -59.42 -0.55 -8.77
C MET A 518 -59.23 -1.25 -10.13
N PRO A 519 -59.73 -0.67 -11.25
CA PRO A 519 -59.59 -1.23 -12.58
C PRO A 519 -58.18 -1.00 -13.15
N GLU A 520 -57.69 -1.99 -13.89
CA GLU A 520 -56.43 -1.95 -14.63
C GLU A 520 -56.50 -0.91 -15.77
N ASN A 521 -55.74 0.19 -15.68
CA ASN A 521 -55.12 0.84 -16.84
C ASN A 521 -54.15 2.01 -16.51
N LEU A 522 -52.91 1.87 -17.02
CA LEU A 522 -51.93 2.90 -17.48
C LEU A 522 -51.17 3.78 -16.45
N PRO A 523 -50.03 4.40 -16.84
CA PRO A 523 -48.91 3.98 -17.70
C PRO A 523 -47.52 4.07 -16.98
N GLY A 524 -46.46 3.63 -17.67
CA GLY A 524 -45.06 3.62 -17.17
C GLY A 524 -44.43 5.01 -16.91
N PRO A 525 -43.22 5.04 -16.32
CA PRO A 525 -42.64 6.24 -15.70
C PRO A 525 -42.19 7.28 -16.73
N ILE A 526 -42.77 8.48 -16.67
CA ILE A 526 -42.32 9.67 -17.39
C ILE A 526 -41.34 10.45 -16.51
N GLY A 527 -40.19 10.80 -17.09
CA GLY A 527 -39.08 11.50 -16.45
C GLY A 527 -39.41 12.90 -15.94
N ILE A 528 -38.75 13.29 -14.87
CA ILE A 528 -38.83 14.64 -14.29
C ILE A 528 -37.66 15.45 -14.82
N VAL A 529 -37.95 16.32 -15.79
CA VAL A 529 -37.19 17.54 -16.05
C VAL A 529 -37.59 18.56 -14.99
N ALA A 530 -36.59 19.14 -14.34
CA ALA A 530 -36.78 20.24 -13.40
C ALA A 530 -37.04 21.53 -14.18
N ASP A 531 -38.12 22.22 -13.85
CA ASP A 531 -38.16 23.67 -14.01
C ASP A 531 -39.17 24.33 -13.06
N GLY A 532 -38.70 25.40 -12.43
CA GLY A 532 -39.48 26.62 -12.24
C GLY A 532 -40.47 26.70 -11.07
N SER A 533 -40.03 27.43 -10.03
CA SER A 533 -40.77 28.52 -9.37
C SER A 533 -42.12 28.25 -8.68
N SER A 534 -42.24 28.67 -7.41
CA SER A 534 -43.19 29.73 -7.02
C SER A 534 -43.10 30.10 -5.53
N THR A 535 -42.95 31.41 -5.29
CA THR A 535 -43.61 32.22 -4.24
C THR A 535 -43.42 31.90 -2.75
N ALA A 536 -42.74 32.82 -2.05
CA ALA A 536 -43.37 33.82 -1.18
C ALA A 536 -42.47 35.05 -1.07
#